data_AF-A0A6C0K5P4-F1
#
_entry.id   AF-A0A6C0K5P4-F1
#
_cell.length_a   1.000
_cell.length_b   1.000
_cell.length_c   1.000
_cell.angle_alpha   90.00
_cell.angle_beta   90.00
_cell.angle_gamma   90.00
#
_symmetry.space_group_name_H-M   'P 1'
#
loop_
_entity.id
_entity.type
_entity.pdbx_description
1 polymer ?
#
loop_
_entity_poly.entity_id
_entity_poly.type
_entity_poly.pdbx_seq_one_letter_code
_entity_poly.pdbx_strand_id
1 'polypeptide(L)'
;MSPQIKKYLNPETHRWVRQGGAVYNDLVHRGVLKPQAPYKMMPSYKPPTEDSYRVPENFANYPVDHSNISWGQNKPDSVGQRRELFNQCGESCFLIPDPNNLKFPICNKTMPCTYNCRGLRAAKSRAGEWKYKKVLQRAHQLSDRFEC
;
A
#
# COMPACT_ATOMS: atom_id res chain seq x y z
N MET A 1 17.70 -32.75 -2.25
CA MET A 1 16.92 -32.62 -0.99
C MET A 1 15.67 -33.48 -1.12
N SER A 2 15.52 -34.52 -0.30
CA SER A 2 14.29 -35.34 -0.29
C SER A 2 13.13 -34.52 0.30
N PRO A 3 11.93 -34.54 -0.30
CA PRO A 3 10.80 -33.79 0.22
C PRO A 3 10.42 -34.31 1.61
N GLN A 4 10.33 -33.41 2.59
CA GLN A 4 9.88 -33.79 3.93
C GLN A 4 8.41 -34.23 3.88
N ILE A 5 8.17 -35.44 4.35
CA ILE A 5 6.84 -36.03 4.40
C ILE A 5 6.09 -35.43 5.60
N LYS A 6 5.03 -34.66 5.34
CA LYS A 6 4.15 -34.15 6.41
C LYS A 6 3.34 -35.29 7.05
N LYS A 7 3.18 -35.23 8.37
CA LYS A 7 2.36 -36.15 9.15
C LYS A 7 1.23 -35.38 9.84
N TYR A 8 0.08 -36.02 10.00
CA TYR A 8 -1.10 -35.47 10.67
C TYR A 8 -1.49 -36.39 11.81
N LEU A 9 -1.99 -35.85 12.92
CA LEU A 9 -2.51 -36.64 14.03
C LEU A 9 -3.95 -37.04 13.71
N ASN A 10 -4.25 -38.34 13.70
CA ASN A 10 -5.62 -38.82 13.63
C ASN A 10 -6.29 -38.61 15.02
N PRO A 11 -7.36 -37.80 15.13
CA PRO A 11 -8.02 -37.54 16.41
C PRO A 11 -8.81 -38.74 16.95
N GLU A 12 -9.16 -39.72 16.11
CA GLU A 12 -9.91 -40.91 16.53
C GLU A 12 -9.00 -41.95 17.20
N THR A 13 -7.79 -42.12 16.65
CA THR A 13 -6.86 -43.18 17.09
C THR A 13 -5.63 -42.67 17.82
N HIS A 14 -5.43 -41.35 17.87
CA HIS A 14 -4.23 -40.67 18.39
C HIS A 14 -2.92 -41.14 17.73
N ARG A 15 -2.99 -41.67 16.50
CA ARG A 15 -1.82 -42.11 15.73
C ARG A 15 -1.46 -41.10 14.63
N TRP A 16 -0.17 -40.98 14.36
CA TRP A 16 0.32 -40.17 13.24
C TRP A 16 0.09 -40.87 11.90
N VAL A 17 -0.53 -40.17 10.97
CA VAL A 17 -0.78 -40.63 9.60
C VAL A 17 0.03 -39.80 8.61
N ARG A 18 0.52 -40.45 7.54
CA ARG A 18 1.32 -39.80 6.49
C ARG A 18 0.40 -39.07 5.51
N GLN A 19 0.73 -37.81 5.17
CA GLN A 19 0.01 -37.07 4.13
C GLN A 19 0.01 -37.85 2.81
N GLY A 20 -1.17 -37.99 2.21
CA GLY A 20 -1.39 -38.70 0.93
C GLY A 20 -1.51 -40.23 1.02
N GLY A 21 -1.38 -40.83 2.21
CA GLY A 21 -1.63 -42.25 2.41
C GLY A 21 -3.13 -42.60 2.48
N ALA A 22 -3.48 -43.89 2.37
CA ALA A 22 -4.87 -44.36 2.38
C ALA A 22 -5.66 -43.88 3.60
N VAL A 23 -5.10 -44.03 4.81
CA VAL A 23 -5.73 -43.57 6.05
C VAL A 23 -5.91 -42.05 6.08
N TYR A 24 -4.95 -41.29 5.54
CA TYR A 24 -5.08 -39.84 5.46
C TYR A 24 -6.21 -39.44 4.51
N ASN A 25 -6.29 -40.07 3.33
CA ASN A 25 -7.32 -39.75 2.33
C ASN A 25 -8.72 -40.10 2.84
N ASP A 26 -8.87 -41.21 3.57
CA ASP A 26 -10.13 -41.56 4.24
C ASP A 26 -10.56 -40.51 5.26
N LEU A 27 -9.64 -40.10 6.15
CA LEU A 27 -9.92 -39.06 7.15
C LEU A 27 -10.27 -37.71 6.52
N VAL A 28 -9.67 -37.36 5.38
CA VAL A 28 -10.03 -36.15 4.61
C VAL A 28 -11.40 -36.31 3.97
N HIS A 29 -11.70 -37.47 3.36
CA HIS A 29 -12.99 -37.75 2.72
C HIS A 29 -14.16 -37.71 3.72
N ARG A 30 -13.94 -38.25 4.92
CA ARG A 30 -14.90 -38.21 6.05
C ARG A 30 -14.99 -36.84 6.73
N GLY A 31 -14.16 -35.86 6.33
CA GLY A 31 -14.14 -34.52 6.91
C GLY A 31 -13.50 -34.41 8.30
N VAL A 32 -12.87 -35.48 8.79
CA VAL A 32 -12.17 -35.54 10.08
C VAL A 32 -10.88 -34.72 10.03
N LEU A 33 -10.13 -34.85 8.93
CA LEU A 33 -8.97 -33.98 8.64
C LEU A 33 -9.36 -32.93 7.60
N LYS A 34 -9.12 -31.66 7.92
CA LYS A 34 -9.29 -30.53 6.98
C LYS A 34 -7.91 -30.02 6.56
N PRO A 35 -7.37 -30.48 5.42
CA PRO A 35 -6.08 -29.99 4.98
C PRO A 35 -6.14 -28.50 4.68
N GLN A 36 -5.16 -27.76 5.18
CA GLN A 36 -4.98 -26.37 4.76
C GLN A 36 -4.76 -26.37 3.23
N ALA A 37 -5.49 -25.51 2.52
CA ALA A 37 -5.25 -25.27 1.11
C ALA A 37 -3.76 -24.94 0.89
N PRO A 38 -3.16 -25.37 -0.24
CA PRO A 38 -1.80 -24.98 -0.55
C PRO A 38 -1.70 -23.46 -0.46
N TYR A 39 -0.69 -22.96 0.27
CA TYR A 39 -0.41 -21.54 0.32
C TYR A 39 -0.16 -21.07 -1.11
N LYS A 40 -1.04 -20.21 -1.63
CA LYS A 40 -0.82 -19.55 -2.91
C LYS A 40 0.26 -18.50 -2.68
N MET A 41 1.45 -18.71 -3.24
CA MET A 41 2.46 -17.66 -3.26
C MET A 41 1.87 -16.43 -3.95
N MET A 42 1.82 -15.31 -3.23
CA MET A 42 1.44 -14.05 -3.83
C MET A 42 2.50 -13.69 -4.87
N PRO A 43 2.09 -13.16 -6.04
CA PRO A 43 3.06 -12.68 -7.02
C PRO A 43 3.95 -11.62 -6.36
N SER A 44 5.24 -11.66 -6.67
CA SER A 44 6.19 -10.67 -6.17
C SER A 44 5.80 -9.27 -6.66
N TYR A 45 5.88 -8.28 -5.78
CA TYR A 45 5.59 -6.90 -6.13
C TYR A 45 6.54 -6.42 -7.23
N LYS A 46 5.97 -6.00 -8.35
CA LYS A 46 6.72 -5.34 -9.43
C LYS A 46 6.61 -3.83 -9.25
N PRO A 47 7.72 -3.10 -9.08
CA PRO A 47 7.67 -1.66 -9.00
C PRO A 47 7.15 -1.06 -10.32
N PRO A 48 6.52 0.12 -10.27
CA PRO A 48 6.07 0.82 -11.46
C PRO A 48 7.27 1.21 -12.35
N THR A 49 7.08 1.17 -13.67
CA THR A 49 8.03 1.80 -14.59
C THR A 49 7.86 3.31 -14.54
N GLU A 50 8.93 4.06 -14.82
CA GLU A 50 8.89 5.52 -14.75
C GLU A 50 7.96 6.17 -15.79
N ASP A 51 7.58 5.44 -16.83
CA ASP A 51 6.65 5.87 -17.87
C ASP A 51 5.19 5.53 -17.52
N SER A 52 4.95 4.75 -16.46
CA SER A 52 3.60 4.35 -16.08
C SER A 52 2.85 5.39 -15.25
N TYR A 53 3.48 6.53 -14.95
CA TYR A 53 2.86 7.60 -14.16
C TYR A 53 3.47 8.97 -14.48
N ARG A 54 2.65 10.02 -14.32
CA ARG A 54 3.05 11.41 -14.47
C ARG A 54 3.17 12.08 -13.10
N VAL A 55 4.19 12.92 -12.94
CA VAL A 55 4.38 13.79 -11.77
C VAL A 55 4.28 15.25 -12.24
N PRO A 56 3.57 16.16 -11.55
CA PRO A 56 3.46 17.55 -11.96
C PRO A 56 4.82 18.27 -11.99
N GLU A 57 5.05 19.06 -13.03
CA GLU A 57 6.20 19.97 -13.13
C GLU A 57 5.93 21.32 -12.45
N ASN A 58 4.67 21.72 -12.40
CA ASN A 58 4.24 22.99 -11.82
C ASN A 58 3.32 22.71 -10.63
N PHE A 59 3.66 23.31 -9.50
CA PHE A 59 2.89 23.26 -8.27
C PHE A 59 2.36 24.66 -7.98
N ALA A 60 1.07 24.76 -7.66
CA ALA A 60 0.42 25.98 -7.24
C ALA A 60 1.08 26.57 -5.98
N ASN A 61 0.89 27.87 -5.76
CA ASN A 61 1.42 28.52 -4.58
C ASN A 61 0.40 28.44 -3.44
N TYR A 62 0.47 27.37 -2.65
CA TYR A 62 -0.33 27.19 -1.44
C TYR A 62 0.50 27.49 -0.19
N PRO A 63 -0.12 28.01 0.89
CA PRO A 63 0.54 28.06 2.19
C PRO A 63 0.97 26.66 2.64
N VAL A 64 1.93 26.62 3.56
CA VAL A 64 2.50 25.37 4.11
C VAL A 64 2.10 25.23 5.58
N ASP A 65 1.53 24.07 5.91
CA ASP A 65 1.15 23.65 7.25
C ASP A 65 2.30 22.86 7.89
N HIS A 66 2.94 23.51 8.87
CA HIS A 66 4.00 22.94 9.71
C HIS A 66 3.49 22.42 11.07
N SER A 67 2.16 22.34 11.26
CA SER A 67 1.58 21.92 12.53
C SER A 67 2.02 20.51 12.93
N ASN A 68 2.00 20.27 14.24
CA ASN A 68 2.37 18.98 14.81
C ASN A 68 1.23 17.94 14.77
N ILE A 69 0.15 18.22 14.04
CA ILE A 69 -1.03 17.36 13.93
C ILE A 69 -0.68 16.09 13.13
N SER A 70 -1.21 14.93 13.53
CA SER A 70 -0.90 13.68 12.83
C SER A 70 -1.41 13.71 11.39
N TRP A 71 -0.61 13.22 10.44
CA TRP A 71 -1.03 13.11 9.04
C TRP A 71 -2.31 12.27 8.88
N GLY A 72 -2.54 11.31 9.77
CA GLY A 72 -3.78 10.51 9.78
C GLY A 72 -5.04 11.34 9.97
N GLN A 73 -4.96 12.50 10.63
CA GLN A 73 -6.10 13.39 10.85
C GLN A 73 -6.35 14.30 9.63
N ASN A 74 -5.28 14.71 8.94
CA ASN A 74 -5.36 15.67 7.84
C ASN A 74 -5.42 15.04 6.44
N LYS A 75 -5.04 13.77 6.29
CA LYS A 75 -5.01 13.11 4.98
C LYS A 75 -6.41 12.84 4.43
N PRO A 76 -6.60 12.87 3.10
CA PRO A 76 -7.80 12.31 2.49
C PRO A 76 -7.78 10.77 2.62
N ASP A 77 -8.76 10.26 3.35
CA ASP A 77 -8.85 8.85 3.76
C ASP A 77 -9.46 7.96 2.68
N SER A 78 -10.44 8.48 1.95
CA SER A 78 -11.18 7.75 0.93
C SER A 78 -10.88 8.22 -0.49
N VAL A 79 -11.21 7.40 -1.49
CA VAL A 79 -11.12 7.78 -2.91
C VAL A 79 -12.01 9.00 -3.19
N GLY A 80 -13.20 9.08 -2.57
CA GLY A 80 -14.10 10.22 -2.68
C GLY A 80 -13.45 11.52 -2.20
N GLN A 81 -12.83 11.49 -1.01
CA GLN A 81 -12.13 12.66 -0.46
C GLN A 81 -10.93 13.07 -1.31
N ARG A 82 -10.21 12.11 -1.92
CA ARG A 82 -9.12 12.44 -2.83
C ARG A 82 -9.63 13.15 -4.08
N ARG A 83 -10.73 12.67 -4.66
CA ARG A 83 -11.37 13.31 -5.83
C ARG A 83 -11.88 14.70 -5.49
N GLU A 84 -12.48 14.87 -4.32
CA GLU A 84 -12.92 16.18 -3.85
C GLU A 84 -11.74 17.15 -3.69
N LEU A 85 -10.67 16.72 -3.01
CA LEU A 85 -9.45 17.50 -2.87
C LEU A 85 -8.83 17.84 -4.23
N PHE A 86 -8.83 16.90 -5.17
CA PHE A 86 -8.35 17.12 -6.54
C PHE A 86 -9.22 18.14 -7.30
N ASN A 87 -10.53 18.07 -7.15
CA ASN A 87 -11.44 19.01 -7.81
C ASN A 87 -11.30 20.43 -7.22
N GLN A 88 -11.03 20.55 -5.92
CA GLN A 88 -10.89 21.83 -5.23
C GLN A 88 -9.49 22.46 -5.40
N CYS A 89 -8.44 21.66 -5.30
CA CYS A 89 -7.04 22.13 -5.25
C CYS A 89 -6.19 21.68 -6.45
N GLY A 90 -6.78 20.96 -7.41
CA GLY A 90 -6.11 20.52 -8.63
C GLY A 90 -4.99 19.50 -8.42
N GLU A 91 -4.20 19.32 -9.48
CA GLU A 91 -3.09 18.35 -9.55
C GLU A 91 -2.01 18.62 -8.51
N SER A 92 -1.87 19.87 -8.07
CA SER A 92 -0.83 20.32 -7.15
C SER A 92 -0.86 19.63 -5.80
N CYS A 93 -2.01 19.07 -5.39
CA CYS A 93 -2.13 18.35 -4.12
C CYS A 93 -1.76 16.86 -4.19
N PHE A 94 -1.30 16.37 -5.34
CA PHE A 94 -0.92 14.97 -5.55
C PHE A 94 0.39 14.86 -6.32
N LEU A 95 1.27 13.96 -5.91
CA LEU A 95 2.48 13.67 -6.71
C LEU A 95 2.18 12.74 -7.89
N ILE A 96 1.04 12.04 -7.88
CA ILE A 96 0.49 11.37 -9.05
C ILE A 96 -0.99 11.78 -9.18
N PRO A 97 -1.28 12.80 -10.00
CA PRO A 97 -2.62 13.38 -10.19
C PRO A 97 -3.44 12.63 -11.25
N ASP A 98 -3.42 11.30 -11.24
CA ASP A 98 -4.26 10.51 -12.15
C ASP A 98 -5.71 10.49 -11.62
N PRO A 99 -6.73 11.03 -12.34
CA PRO A 99 -8.12 11.05 -11.88
C PRO A 99 -8.68 9.65 -11.54
N ASN A 100 -8.15 8.60 -12.17
CA ASN A 100 -8.53 7.22 -11.89
C ASN A 100 -7.74 6.62 -10.72
N ASN A 101 -6.60 7.21 -10.36
CA ASN A 101 -5.67 6.65 -9.38
C ASN A 101 -4.86 7.72 -8.63
N LEU A 102 -5.55 8.64 -7.97
CA LEU A 102 -4.94 9.72 -7.20
C LEU A 102 -4.08 9.14 -6.06
N LYS A 103 -2.75 9.34 -6.16
CA LYS A 103 -1.77 8.81 -5.20
C LYS A 103 -0.89 9.92 -4.65
N PHE A 104 -0.32 9.64 -3.48
CA PHE A 104 0.60 10.53 -2.79
C PHE A 104 0.02 11.93 -2.55
N PRO A 105 -1.11 12.05 -1.82
CA PRO A 105 -1.65 13.34 -1.44
C PRO A 105 -0.67 14.08 -0.53
N ILE A 106 -0.52 15.39 -0.76
CA ILE A 106 0.41 16.26 -0.01
C ILE A 106 -0.26 17.51 0.57
N CYS A 107 -1.56 17.69 0.37
CA CYS A 107 -2.34 18.78 0.98
C CYS A 107 -3.28 18.27 2.08
N ASN A 108 -3.66 19.16 2.99
CA ASN A 108 -4.76 18.90 3.93
C ASN A 108 -6.07 18.59 3.19
N LYS A 109 -6.90 17.71 3.74
CA LYS A 109 -8.25 17.41 3.20
C LYS A 109 -9.25 18.55 3.42
N THR A 110 -8.91 19.52 4.27
CA THR A 110 -9.75 20.67 4.63
C THR A 110 -9.29 21.92 3.90
N MET A 111 -10.22 22.82 3.62
CA MET A 111 -9.91 24.13 3.04
C MET A 111 -9.35 25.11 4.09
N PRO A 112 -8.52 26.09 3.68
CA PRO A 112 -8.04 26.33 2.31
C PRO A 112 -6.96 25.32 1.84
N CYS A 113 -6.75 25.22 0.53
CA CYS A 113 -5.70 24.37 -0.05
C CYS A 113 -4.34 24.73 0.56
N THR A 114 -3.75 23.81 1.30
CA THR A 114 -2.53 24.03 2.08
C THR A 114 -1.66 22.78 1.96
N TYR A 115 -0.38 22.96 1.61
CA TYR A 115 0.59 21.87 1.62
C TYR A 115 0.85 21.43 3.05
N ASN A 116 0.94 20.12 3.31
CA ASN A 116 1.19 19.59 4.64
C ASN A 116 2.57 18.93 4.69
N CYS A 117 3.46 19.42 5.56
CA CYS A 117 4.81 18.86 5.69
C CYS A 117 4.82 17.37 6.05
N ARG A 118 3.90 16.93 6.92
CA ARG A 118 3.78 15.51 7.29
C ARG A 118 3.22 14.68 6.13
N GLY A 119 2.35 15.26 5.32
CA GLY A 119 1.89 14.67 4.05
C GLY A 119 3.03 14.47 3.05
N LEU A 120 3.89 15.48 2.86
CA LEU A 120 5.09 15.38 2.03
C LEU A 120 6.06 14.30 2.53
N ARG A 121 6.35 14.26 3.83
CA ARG A 121 7.20 13.22 4.44
C ARG A 121 6.59 11.81 4.25
N ALA A 122 5.28 11.68 4.42
CA ALA A 122 4.59 10.41 4.19
C ALA A 122 4.65 9.99 2.71
N ALA A 123 4.47 10.93 1.79
CA ALA A 123 4.59 10.69 0.36
C ALA A 123 6.01 10.25 -0.03
N LYS A 124 7.03 10.93 0.49
CA LYS A 124 8.46 10.59 0.33
C LYS A 124 8.76 9.17 0.83
N SER A 125 8.35 8.82 2.05
CA SER A 125 8.55 7.49 2.62
C SER A 125 7.91 6.39 1.77
N ARG A 126 6.62 6.53 1.42
CA ARG A 126 5.89 5.55 0.60
C ARG A 126 6.45 5.44 -0.81
N ALA A 127 6.88 6.54 -1.40
CA ALA A 127 7.52 6.53 -2.71
C ALA A 127 8.83 5.74 -2.69
N GLY A 128 9.62 5.85 -1.61
CA GLY A 128 10.82 5.05 -1.39
C GLY A 128 10.51 3.56 -1.23
N GLU A 129 9.57 3.21 -0.34
CA GLU A 129 9.14 1.82 -0.10
C GLU A 129 8.70 1.12 -1.39
N TRP A 130 7.94 1.83 -2.23
CA TRP A 130 7.35 1.27 -3.45
C TRP A 130 8.16 1.60 -4.71
N LYS A 131 9.35 2.17 -4.56
CA LYS A 131 10.31 2.47 -5.64
C LYS A 131 9.75 3.39 -6.73
N TYR A 132 8.86 4.32 -6.38
CA TYR A 132 8.43 5.40 -7.28
C TYR A 132 9.52 6.49 -7.35
N LYS A 133 10.55 6.28 -8.17
CA LYS A 133 11.74 7.14 -8.23
C LYS A 133 11.43 8.62 -8.51
N LYS A 134 10.64 8.92 -9.55
CA LYS A 134 10.25 10.30 -9.90
C LYS A 134 9.44 10.97 -8.79
N VAL A 135 8.54 10.23 -8.14
CA VAL A 135 7.76 10.73 -6.99
C VAL A 135 8.69 11.02 -5.81
N LEU A 136 9.62 10.12 -5.51
CA LEU A 136 10.56 10.28 -4.41
C LEU A 136 11.43 11.53 -4.61
N GLN A 137 12.03 11.67 -5.80
CA GLN A 137 12.83 12.84 -6.16
C GLN A 137 12.01 14.13 -6.03
N ARG A 138 10.76 14.12 -6.52
CA ARG A 138 9.90 15.30 -6.44
C ARG A 138 9.48 15.64 -5.02
N ALA A 139 9.15 14.63 -4.21
CA ALA A 139 8.82 14.81 -2.81
C ALA A 139 10.01 15.42 -2.04
N HIS A 140 11.24 14.98 -2.34
CA HIS A 140 12.45 15.61 -1.81
C HIS A 140 12.56 17.09 -2.18
N GLN A 141 12.44 17.44 -3.46
CA GLN A 141 12.51 18.83 -3.92
C GLN A 141 11.47 19.73 -3.24
N LEU A 142 10.24 19.24 -3.09
CA LEU A 142 9.17 19.99 -2.41
C LEU A 142 9.41 20.09 -0.91
N SER A 143 9.89 19.03 -0.26
CA SER A 143 10.32 19.06 1.13
C SER A 143 11.38 20.14 1.36
N ASP A 144 12.43 20.16 0.55
CA ASP A 144 13.51 21.14 0.66
C ASP A 144 12.99 22.56 0.39
N ARG A 145 12.14 22.74 -0.65
CA ARG A 145 11.54 24.03 -1.01
C ARG A 145 10.65 24.60 0.08
N PHE A 146 9.92 23.75 0.79
CA PHE A 146 8.94 24.15 1.80
C PHE A 146 9.46 24.00 3.23
N GLU A 147 10.75 23.71 3.41
CA GLU A 147 11.38 23.52 4.73
C GLU A 147 10.68 22.45 5.59
N CYS A 148 10.31 21.34 4.93
CA CYS A 148 9.77 20.12 5.52
C CYS A 148 10.83 19.00 5.51
#